data_AF-A0A645F6T3-F1
#
_entry.id   AF-A0A645F6T3-F1
#
_cell.length_a   1.000
_cell.length_b   1.000
_cell.length_c   1.000
_cell.angle_alpha   90.00
_cell.angle_beta   90.00
_cell.angle_gamma   90.00
#
_symmetry.space_group_name_H-M   'P 1'
#
loop_
_entity.id
_entity.type
_entity.pdbx_description
1 polymer ?
#
loop_
_entity_poly.entity_id
_entity_poly.type
_entity_poly.pdbx_seq_one_letter_code
_entity_poly.pdbx_strand_id
1 'polypeptide(L)'
;MTHSDELIVAIVDWYWMTLMRLGKQEEADELLYLVTEDTDPGENLSYKRRVLMYKGLIKPDELIDFEGAEFPDLEMATQGYGLANYYYLKGELEKSNKILEEILQKDAFWSAFGYQAAVVDYEARGGI
;
A
#
# COMPACT_ATOMS: atom_id res chain seq x y z
N MET A 1 19.86 -10.17 1.22
CA MET A 1 19.12 -8.92 1.49
C MET A 1 19.87 -7.78 0.82
N THR A 2 19.16 -6.93 0.08
CA THR A 2 19.70 -5.75 -0.61
C THR A 2 20.36 -4.80 0.38
N HIS A 3 21.38 -4.04 -0.05
CA HIS A 3 22.27 -3.28 0.83
C HIS A 3 21.88 -1.80 1.00
N SER A 4 20.71 -1.37 0.52
CA SER A 4 20.19 0.00 0.71
C SER A 4 18.83 0.03 1.39
N ASP A 5 18.70 0.95 2.35
CA ASP A 5 17.47 1.26 3.10
C ASP A 5 16.33 1.70 2.16
N GLU A 6 16.65 2.29 1.02
CA GLU A 6 15.68 2.66 -0.01
C GLU A 6 14.92 1.45 -0.58
N LEU A 7 15.61 0.32 -0.80
CA LEU A 7 14.97 -0.86 -1.36
C LEU A 7 14.22 -1.68 -0.29
N ILE A 8 14.65 -1.60 0.98
CA ILE A 8 14.02 -2.40 2.04
C ILE A 8 12.58 -1.96 2.31
N VAL A 9 12.26 -0.67 2.18
CA VAL A 9 10.90 -0.17 2.44
C VAL A 9 9.86 -0.76 1.49
N ALA A 10 10.17 -0.84 0.18
CA ALA A 10 9.27 -1.43 -0.80
C ALA A 10 9.15 -2.94 -0.63
N ILE A 11 10.26 -3.63 -0.32
CA ILE A 11 10.24 -5.08 -0.05
C ILE A 11 9.38 -5.39 1.17
N VAL A 12 9.56 -4.64 2.26
CA VAL A 12 8.82 -4.82 3.51
C VAL A 12 7.33 -4.58 3.30
N ASP A 13 6.95 -3.54 2.55
CA ASP A 13 5.56 -3.26 2.24
C ASP A 13 4.85 -4.42 1.50
N TRP A 14 5.39 -4.84 0.36
CA TRP A 14 4.78 -5.90 -0.46
C TRP A 14 4.79 -7.25 0.24
N TYR A 15 5.86 -7.55 0.98
CA TYR A 15 5.97 -8.81 1.69
C TYR A 15 5.04 -8.85 2.91
N TRP A 16 4.87 -7.74 3.63
CA TRP A 16 3.88 -7.64 4.70
C TRP A 16 2.47 -7.95 4.19
N MET A 17 2.03 -7.31 3.10
CA MET A 17 0.70 -7.57 2.53
C MET A 17 0.51 -9.04 2.13
N THR A 18 1.56 -9.64 1.57
CA THR A 18 1.54 -11.05 1.17
C THR A 18 1.39 -11.97 2.38
N LEU A 19 2.17 -11.76 3.45
CA LEU A 19 2.09 -12.55 4.68
C LEU A 19 0.72 -12.41 5.35
N MET A 20 0.18 -11.19 5.40
CA MET A 20 -1.15 -10.92 5.94
C MET A 20 -2.25 -11.66 5.19
N ARG A 21 -2.20 -11.65 3.85
CA ARG A 21 -3.15 -12.42 3.01
C ARG A 21 -3.03 -13.93 3.19
N LEU A 22 -1.85 -14.41 3.55
CA LEU A 22 -1.59 -15.82 3.89
C LEU A 22 -1.96 -16.17 5.34
N GLY A 23 -2.44 -15.22 6.14
CA GLY A 23 -2.77 -15.41 7.56
C GLY A 23 -1.53 -15.55 8.47
N LYS A 24 -0.34 -15.19 7.99
CA LYS A 24 0.93 -15.27 8.71
C LYS A 24 1.22 -13.98 9.48
N GLN A 25 0.36 -13.64 10.43
CA GLN A 25 0.44 -12.37 11.17
C GLN A 25 1.75 -12.18 11.91
N GLU A 26 2.23 -13.22 12.62
CA GLU A 26 3.45 -13.12 13.43
C GLU A 26 4.68 -12.79 12.57
N GLU A 27 4.85 -13.48 11.43
CA GLU A 27 5.92 -13.21 10.46
C GLU A 27 5.78 -11.79 9.87
N ALA A 28 4.56 -11.33 9.62
CA ALA A 28 4.30 -9.99 9.10
C ALA A 28 4.70 -8.91 10.12
N ASP A 29 4.39 -9.12 11.40
CA ASP A 29 4.72 -8.18 12.48
C ASP A 29 6.24 -8.09 12.69
N GLU A 30 6.95 -9.22 12.61
CA GLU A 30 8.43 -9.24 12.66
C GLU A 30 9.06 -8.44 11.52
N LEU A 31 8.47 -8.51 10.33
CA LEU A 31 8.98 -7.81 9.15
C LEU A 31 8.93 -6.28 9.31
N LEU A 32 7.95 -5.74 10.05
CA LEU A 32 7.77 -4.30 10.26
C LEU A 32 8.90 -3.66 11.09
N TYR A 33 9.72 -4.45 11.80
CA TYR A 33 10.89 -3.93 12.54
C TYR A 33 12.04 -3.52 11.63
N LEU A 34 12.05 -3.98 10.37
CA LEU A 34 13.09 -3.63 9.39
C LEU A 34 12.98 -2.18 8.88
N VAL A 35 11.85 -1.51 9.12
CA VAL A 35 11.61 -0.12 8.72
C VAL A 35 11.23 0.69 9.95
N THR A 36 11.95 1.77 10.19
CA THR A 36 11.71 2.72 11.27
C THR A 36 11.28 4.08 10.70
N GLU A 37 10.91 5.01 11.58
CA GLU A 37 10.63 6.39 11.21
C GLU A 37 11.87 7.09 10.63
N ASP A 38 13.07 6.64 10.99
CA ASP A 38 14.35 7.20 10.54
C ASP A 38 14.91 6.55 9.26
N THR A 39 14.34 5.42 8.81
CA THR A 39 14.77 4.74 7.57
C THR A 39 14.66 5.70 6.39
N ASP A 40 15.74 5.95 5.66
CA ASP A 40 15.73 6.80 4.46
C ASP A 40 15.06 6.04 3.29
N PRO A 41 13.88 6.49 2.81
CA PRO A 41 13.19 5.78 1.76
C PRO A 41 13.70 6.12 0.36
N GLY A 42 14.57 7.12 0.18
CA GLY A 42 14.90 7.62 -1.16
C GLY A 42 13.64 7.97 -1.95
N GLU A 43 13.49 7.40 -3.15
CA GLU A 43 12.31 7.60 -4.00
C GLU A 43 11.07 6.81 -3.51
N ASN A 44 11.22 5.88 -2.55
CA ASN A 44 10.18 4.96 -2.10
C ASN A 44 9.36 5.49 -0.90
N LEU A 45 9.20 6.80 -0.77
CA LEU A 45 8.51 7.45 0.36
C LEU A 45 7.08 6.89 0.56
N SER A 46 6.35 6.66 -0.53
CA SER A 46 4.98 6.12 -0.51
C SER A 46 4.92 4.74 0.16
N TYR A 47 5.92 3.88 -0.05
CA TYR A 47 6.01 2.58 0.61
C TYR A 47 6.33 2.72 2.10
N LYS A 48 7.25 3.61 2.49
CA LYS A 48 7.54 3.88 3.90
C LYS A 48 6.29 4.36 4.65
N ARG A 49 5.51 5.27 4.07
CA ARG A 49 4.26 5.77 4.68
C ARG A 49 3.27 4.63 4.92
N ARG A 50 3.11 3.73 3.97
CA ARG A 50 2.25 2.53 4.12
C ARG A 50 2.74 1.62 5.24
N VAL A 51 4.04 1.36 5.34
CA VAL A 51 4.62 0.56 6.43
C VAL A 51 4.38 1.22 7.79
N LEU A 52 4.55 2.53 7.91
CA LEU A 52 4.23 3.27 9.13
C LEU A 52 2.73 3.23 9.47
N MET A 53 1.84 3.20 8.47
CA MET A 53 0.41 2.96 8.68
C MET A 53 0.13 1.55 9.20
N TYR A 54 0.78 0.50 8.66
CA TYR A 54 0.61 -0.87 9.17
C TYR A 54 1.04 -0.97 10.65
N LYS A 55 2.04 -0.20 11.06
CA LYS A 55 2.52 -0.05 12.44
C LYS A 55 1.59 0.80 13.33
N GLY A 56 0.57 1.45 12.77
CA GLY A 56 -0.35 2.34 13.48
C GLY A 56 0.22 3.73 13.80
N LEU A 57 1.36 4.10 13.20
CA LEU A 57 2.02 5.40 13.41
C LEU A 57 1.46 6.48 12.48
N ILE A 58 0.93 6.09 11.33
CA ILE A 58 0.18 6.95 10.40
C ILE A 58 -1.27 6.46 10.36
N LYS A 59 -2.23 7.37 10.39
CA LYS A 59 -3.64 6.98 10.26
C LYS A 59 -3.97 6.67 8.80
N PRO A 60 -4.89 5.72 8.54
CA PRO A 60 -5.39 5.42 7.19
C PRO A 60 -5.75 6.66 6.34
N ASP A 61 -6.47 7.62 6.92
CA ASP A 61 -6.93 8.83 6.22
C ASP A 61 -5.78 9.81 5.90
N GLU A 62 -4.67 9.77 6.65
CA GLU A 62 -3.48 10.59 6.40
C GLU A 62 -2.66 10.05 5.22
N LEU A 63 -2.93 8.82 4.77
CA LEU A 63 -2.20 8.19 3.66
C LEU A 63 -2.68 8.73 2.29
N ILE A 64 -3.92 9.21 2.19
CA ILE A 64 -4.54 9.72 0.97
C ILE A 64 -4.60 11.26 1.03
N ASP A 65 -3.44 11.87 1.23
CA ASP A 65 -3.22 13.30 1.03
C ASP A 65 -2.08 13.46 0.03
N PHE A 66 -2.43 13.90 -1.18
CA PHE A 66 -1.49 14.07 -2.30
C PHE A 66 -1.35 15.55 -2.69
N GLU A 67 -1.70 16.48 -1.80
CA GLU A 67 -1.50 17.90 -2.04
C GLU A 67 -0.01 18.16 -2.33
N GLY A 68 0.28 18.70 -3.52
CA GLY A 68 1.65 18.98 -3.96
C GLY A 68 2.43 17.80 -4.55
N ALA A 69 1.83 16.61 -4.70
CA ALA A 69 2.47 15.50 -5.40
C ALA A 69 2.63 15.80 -6.91
N GLU A 70 3.79 15.42 -7.49
CA GLU A 70 4.04 15.59 -8.93
C GLU A 70 3.09 14.72 -9.78
N PHE A 71 2.81 13.50 -9.30
CA PHE A 71 1.91 12.54 -9.94
C PHE A 71 0.86 12.01 -8.96
N PRO A 72 -0.19 12.78 -8.64
CA PRO A 72 -1.21 12.38 -7.65
C PRO A 72 -1.93 11.06 -8.00
N ASP A 73 -2.09 10.77 -9.30
CA ASP A 73 -2.74 9.53 -9.75
C ASP A 73 -1.84 8.30 -9.57
N LEU A 74 -0.52 8.46 -9.69
CA LEU A 74 0.45 7.41 -9.37
C LEU A 74 0.51 7.15 -7.86
N GLU A 75 0.46 8.21 -7.06
CA GLU A 75 0.35 8.10 -5.61
C GLU A 75 -0.94 7.40 -5.20
N MET A 76 -2.07 7.72 -5.83
CA MET A 76 -3.32 7.01 -5.59
C MET A 76 -3.23 5.53 -5.96
N ALA A 77 -2.65 5.18 -7.10
CA ALA A 77 -2.44 3.77 -7.46
C ALA A 77 -1.53 3.04 -6.45
N THR A 78 -0.50 3.72 -5.92
CA THR A 78 0.50 3.10 -5.04
C THR A 78 0.06 3.06 -3.58
N GLN A 79 -0.28 4.20 -2.99
CA GLN A 79 -0.72 4.33 -1.60
C GLN A 79 -2.17 3.86 -1.43
N GLY A 80 -3.05 4.22 -2.37
CA GLY A 80 -4.45 3.78 -2.36
C GLY A 80 -4.57 2.26 -2.41
N TYR A 81 -3.79 1.57 -3.24
CA TYR A 81 -3.85 0.10 -3.26
C TYR A 81 -3.45 -0.51 -1.90
N GLY A 82 -2.37 0.00 -1.29
CA GLY A 82 -1.97 -0.43 0.06
C GLY A 82 -3.05 -0.22 1.11
N LEU A 83 -3.71 0.94 1.05
CA LEU A 83 -4.81 1.27 1.95
C LEU A 83 -6.04 0.38 1.71
N ALA A 84 -6.40 0.15 0.44
CA ALA A 84 -7.48 -0.76 0.07
C ALA A 84 -7.20 -2.17 0.62
N ASN A 85 -5.99 -2.68 0.45
CA ASN A 85 -5.58 -3.96 1.02
C ASN A 85 -5.67 -3.96 2.56
N TYR A 86 -5.22 -2.90 3.21
CA TYR A 86 -5.31 -2.77 4.67
C TYR A 86 -6.77 -2.85 5.16
N TYR A 87 -7.68 -2.08 4.55
CA TYR A 87 -9.11 -2.13 4.89
C TYR A 87 -9.72 -3.50 4.64
N TYR A 88 -9.34 -4.16 3.54
CA TYR A 88 -9.79 -5.52 3.24
C TYR A 88 -9.37 -6.51 4.34
N LEU A 89 -8.10 -6.46 4.78
CA LEU A 89 -7.59 -7.31 5.85
C LEU A 89 -8.27 -7.05 7.21
N LYS A 90 -8.78 -5.84 7.43
CA LYS A 90 -9.57 -5.47 8.62
C LYS A 90 -11.05 -5.81 8.51
N GLY A 91 -11.51 -6.33 7.37
CA GLY A 91 -12.92 -6.62 7.11
C GLY A 91 -13.76 -5.39 6.75
N GLU A 92 -13.13 -4.23 6.53
CA GLU A 92 -13.80 -2.99 6.13
C GLU A 92 -14.00 -2.94 4.61
N LEU A 93 -14.84 -3.84 4.10
CA LEU A 93 -14.97 -4.12 2.66
C LEU A 93 -15.47 -2.91 1.86
N GLU A 94 -16.44 -2.15 2.36
CA GLU A 94 -16.95 -0.98 1.61
C GLU A 94 -15.86 0.07 1.39
N LYS A 95 -15.04 0.34 2.41
CA LYS A 95 -13.93 1.29 2.30
C LYS A 95 -12.86 0.79 1.33
N SER A 96 -12.54 -0.50 1.42
CA SER A 96 -11.57 -1.13 0.52
C SER A 96 -12.01 -1.00 -0.93
N ASN A 97 -13.25 -1.38 -1.25
CA ASN A 97 -13.76 -1.41 -2.62
C ASN A 97 -13.90 0.00 -3.19
N LYS A 98 -14.34 0.97 -2.38
CA LYS A 98 -14.39 2.39 -2.79
C LYS A 98 -13.02 2.90 -3.26
N ILE A 99 -11.93 2.55 -2.56
CA ILE A 99 -10.59 2.98 -2.96
C ILE A 99 -10.17 2.29 -4.26
N LEU A 100 -10.49 1.00 -4.44
CA LEU A 100 -10.21 0.31 -5.70
C LEU A 100 -10.95 0.99 -6.87
N GLU A 101 -12.22 1.35 -6.71
CA GLU A 101 -12.98 2.10 -7.71
C GLU A 101 -12.30 3.45 -8.04
N GLU A 102 -11.87 4.21 -7.02
CA GLU A 102 -11.18 5.49 -7.23
C GLU A 102 -9.85 5.35 -7.98
N ILE A 103 -9.09 4.26 -7.75
CA ILE A 103 -7.88 3.94 -8.53
C ILE A 103 -8.23 3.65 -9.98
N LEU A 104 -9.24 2.80 -10.21
CA LEU A 104 -9.62 2.32 -11.54
C LEU A 104 -10.34 3.36 -12.41
N GLN A 105 -10.85 4.44 -11.80
CA GLN A 105 -11.39 5.58 -12.55
C GLN A 105 -10.33 6.39 -13.31
N LYS A 106 -9.03 6.17 -13.04
CA LYS A 106 -7.92 6.94 -13.63
C LYS A 106 -6.91 6.02 -14.30
N ASP A 107 -6.83 6.06 -15.62
CA ASP A 107 -5.96 5.17 -16.42
C ASP A 107 -4.57 5.72 -16.73
N ALA A 108 -4.26 6.95 -16.27
CA ALA A 108 -2.99 7.64 -16.54
C ALA A 108 -1.74 6.82 -16.16
N PHE A 109 -1.84 6.00 -15.11
CA PHE A 109 -0.77 5.12 -14.64
C PHE A 109 -1.20 3.64 -14.66
N TRP A 110 -1.88 3.21 -15.72
CA TRP A 110 -2.36 1.83 -15.85
C TRP A 110 -1.25 0.78 -15.66
N SER A 111 -0.01 1.09 -16.06
CA SER A 111 1.13 0.17 -15.95
C SER A 111 1.74 0.12 -14.55
N ALA A 112 1.32 0.99 -13.63
CA ALA A 112 1.77 0.96 -12.25
C ALA A 112 1.31 -0.34 -11.59
N PHE A 113 2.20 -0.94 -10.80
CA PHE A 113 1.93 -2.23 -10.17
C PHE A 113 0.72 -2.17 -9.23
N GLY A 114 0.55 -1.07 -8.48
CA GLY A 114 -0.62 -0.86 -7.63
C GLY A 114 -1.94 -0.78 -8.41
N TYR A 115 -1.93 -0.21 -9.61
CA TYR A 115 -3.11 -0.20 -10.49
C TYR A 115 -3.47 -1.61 -10.95
N GLN A 116 -2.49 -2.38 -11.43
CA GLN A 116 -2.72 -3.75 -11.88
C GLN A 116 -3.20 -4.66 -10.74
N ALA A 117 -2.64 -4.51 -9.54
CA ALA A 117 -3.09 -5.22 -8.37
C ALA A 117 -4.52 -4.83 -7.96
N ALA A 118 -4.89 -3.55 -8.13
CA ALA A 118 -6.26 -3.08 -7.91
C ALA A 118 -7.26 -3.71 -8.89
N VAL A 119 -6.91 -3.84 -10.18
CA VAL A 119 -7.74 -4.54 -11.19
C VAL A 119 -8.04 -5.97 -10.72
N VAL A 120 -6.98 -6.72 -10.40
CA VAL A 120 -7.11 -8.13 -9.99
C VAL A 120 -7.99 -8.29 -8.75
N ASP A 121 -7.76 -7.46 -7.72
CA ASP A 121 -8.55 -7.53 -6.50
C ASP A 121 -9.99 -7.10 -6.70
N TYR A 122 -10.23 -6.06 -7.51
CA TYR A 122 -11.58 -5.58 -7.81
C TYR A 122 -12.39 -6.63 -8.59
N GLU A 123 -11.79 -7.26 -9.59
CA GLU A 123 -12.40 -8.37 -10.34
C GLU A 123 -12.70 -9.57 -9.45
N ALA A 124 -11.74 -9.98 -8.61
CA ALA A 124 -11.91 -11.11 -7.68
C ALA A 124 -13.03 -10.88 -6.66
N ARG A 125 -13.38 -9.63 -6.38
CA ARG A 125 -14.43 -9.22 -5.45
C ARG A 125 -15.79 -8.96 -6.11
N GLY A 126 -15.91 -9.27 -7.40
CA GLY A 126 -17.18 -9.18 -8.14
C GLY A 126 -17.44 -7.85 -8.83
N GLY A 127 -16.43 -6.95 -8.94
CA GLY A 127 -16.45 -5.76 -9.78
C GLY A 127 -17.71 -4.90 -9.68
N ILE A 128 -17.93 -4.31 -8.49
CA ILE A 128 -19.20 -3.64 -8.11
C ILE A 128 -19.59 -2.53 -9.08
#